data_AF-A0AA43HC38-F1
#
_entry.id   AF-A0AA43HC38-F1
#
_cell.length_a   1.000
_cell.length_b   1.000
_cell.length_c   1.000
_cell.angle_alpha   90.00
_cell.angle_beta   90.00
_cell.angle_gamma   90.00
#
_symmetry.space_group_name_H-M   'P 1'
#
loop_
_entity.id
_entity.type
_entity.pdbx_description
1 polymer ?
#
loop_
_entity_poly.entity_id
_entity_poly.type
_entity_poly.pdbx_seq_one_letter_code
_entity_poly.pdbx_strand_id
1 'polypeptide(L)'
;MKKSISILIVLLGFSLFSACDKEDFTQPAPTNWQVSESESFNTTMTAIVVLPDNLLKQAQDNDQMAAFMGEECRGKGELVKVGEQRFYFITIKGFSDEQGKIAFKYYNSGNSNMYATEAILTFEPDGDWGSLDNPKILDLKGVK
;
A
#
# COMPACT_ATOMS: atom_id res chain seq x y z
N MET A 1 59.14 -5.03 -35.75
CA MET A 1 59.22 -3.79 -36.57
C MET A 1 57.83 -3.42 -37.07
N LYS A 2 57.33 -2.24 -36.68
CA LYS A 2 56.19 -1.42 -37.16
C LYS A 2 55.73 -0.57 -35.96
N LYS A 3 56.47 0.50 -35.67
CA LYS A 3 56.21 1.92 -35.97
C LYS A 3 55.16 2.54 -35.03
N SER A 4 55.69 3.43 -34.17
CA SER A 4 55.06 4.31 -33.19
C SER A 4 54.14 5.35 -33.83
N ILE A 5 53.13 5.82 -33.10
CA ILE A 5 52.62 7.21 -33.15
C ILE A 5 52.13 7.55 -31.74
N SER A 6 52.75 8.58 -31.16
CA SER A 6 52.36 9.24 -29.92
C SER A 6 51.20 10.19 -30.22
N ILE A 7 50.15 10.18 -29.39
CA ILE A 7 49.15 11.24 -29.34
C ILE A 7 49.07 11.76 -27.91
N LEU A 8 49.49 13.03 -27.77
CA LEU A 8 49.50 13.89 -26.60
C LEU A 8 48.21 14.70 -26.62
N ILE A 9 47.27 14.51 -25.68
CA ILE A 9 46.09 15.40 -25.56
C ILE A 9 45.68 15.56 -24.08
N VAL A 10 46.05 16.74 -23.56
CA VAL A 10 45.33 17.65 -22.64
C VAL A 10 44.91 17.16 -21.25
N LEU A 11 45.67 17.64 -20.25
CA LEU A 11 45.18 17.92 -18.91
C LEU A 11 44.13 19.05 -18.94
N LEU A 12 42.92 18.76 -18.50
CA LEU A 12 41.96 19.75 -17.99
C LEU A 12 41.35 19.16 -16.72
N GLY A 13 41.88 19.60 -15.57
CA GLY A 13 41.25 19.36 -14.29
C GLY A 13 40.05 20.28 -14.12
N PHE A 14 38.93 19.73 -13.67
CA PHE A 14 37.95 20.48 -12.89
C PHE A 14 37.23 19.53 -11.92
N SER A 15 37.62 19.69 -10.66
CA SER A 15 36.85 19.58 -9.43
C SER A 15 35.44 18.97 -9.48
N LEU A 16 35.30 17.89 -8.71
CA LEU A 16 34.15 17.55 -7.84
C LEU A 16 32.80 18.17 -8.20
N PHE A 17 31.96 17.38 -8.86
CA PHE A 17 30.54 17.36 -8.49
C PHE A 17 30.15 15.91 -8.27
N SER A 18 30.11 15.50 -6.99
CA SER A 18 29.19 14.45 -6.58
C SER A 18 27.80 14.93 -6.95
N ALA A 19 27.33 14.56 -8.13
CA ALA A 19 25.91 14.42 -8.38
C ALA A 19 25.46 13.22 -7.53
N CYS A 20 25.26 13.49 -6.24
CA CYS A 20 24.41 12.66 -5.43
C CYS A 20 23.03 12.87 -6.04
N ASP A 21 22.64 11.95 -6.92
CA ASP A 21 21.25 11.75 -7.29
C ASP A 21 20.53 11.48 -5.97
N LYS A 22 20.04 12.56 -5.35
CA LYS A 22 18.93 12.44 -4.44
C LYS A 22 17.76 12.15 -5.36
N GLU A 23 17.61 10.87 -5.68
CA GLU A 23 16.30 10.31 -5.94
C GLU A 23 15.44 10.76 -4.75
N ASP A 24 14.68 11.82 -4.98
CA ASP A 24 13.72 12.36 -4.04
C ASP A 24 12.59 11.35 -3.98
N PHE A 25 12.79 10.30 -3.17
CA PHE A 25 11.76 9.34 -2.80
C PHE A 25 10.80 9.97 -1.79
N THR A 26 10.29 11.16 -2.08
CA THR A 26 8.98 11.54 -1.57
C THR A 26 7.97 10.80 -2.43
N GLN A 27 7.81 9.49 -2.17
CA GLN A 27 6.72 8.72 -2.74
C GLN A 27 5.44 9.45 -2.31
N PRO A 28 4.66 10.02 -3.25
CA PRO A 28 3.38 10.61 -2.86
C PRO A 28 2.58 9.51 -2.17
N ALA A 29 1.73 9.90 -1.20
CA ALA A 29 0.66 9.02 -0.70
C ALA A 29 0.11 8.20 -1.87
N PRO A 30 -0.22 6.91 -1.73
CA PRO A 30 -0.79 6.12 -2.82
C PRO A 30 -2.17 6.68 -3.18
N THR A 31 -2.18 7.78 -3.93
CA THR A 31 -3.34 8.55 -4.38
C THR A 31 -4.15 7.77 -5.42
N ASN A 32 -3.71 6.56 -5.77
CA ASN A 32 -4.29 5.72 -6.80
C ASN A 32 -4.88 4.40 -6.27
N TRP A 33 -5.04 4.21 -4.94
CA TRP A 33 -5.82 3.07 -4.45
C TRP A 33 -7.28 3.21 -4.86
N GLN A 34 -7.61 2.57 -5.97
CA GLN A 34 -8.91 2.60 -6.58
C GLN A 34 -9.24 1.22 -7.11
N VAL A 35 -10.48 0.80 -6.88
CA VAL A 35 -10.99 -0.43 -7.49
C VAL A 35 -11.17 -0.18 -8.98
N SER A 36 -10.71 -1.09 -9.82
CA SER A 36 -10.85 -0.95 -11.27
C SER A 36 -12.32 -0.81 -11.66
N GLU A 37 -12.62 0.20 -12.47
CA GLU A 37 -13.96 0.42 -13.03
C GLU A 37 -14.18 -0.35 -14.33
N SER A 38 -13.10 -0.84 -14.97
CA SER A 38 -13.21 -1.66 -16.18
C SER A 38 -13.61 -3.10 -15.90
N GLU A 39 -13.45 -3.55 -14.65
CA GLU A 39 -13.79 -4.89 -14.22
C GLU A 39 -15.28 -5.01 -13.88
N SER A 40 -15.90 -6.09 -14.35
CA SER A 40 -17.31 -6.38 -14.12
C SER A 40 -17.51 -7.34 -12.93
N PHE A 41 -16.93 -6.99 -11.78
CA PHE A 41 -17.10 -7.75 -10.54
C PHE A 41 -18.59 -7.94 -10.23
N ASN A 42 -18.98 -9.17 -9.91
CA ASN A 42 -20.38 -9.56 -9.77
C ASN A 42 -20.78 -9.95 -8.34
N THR A 43 -19.81 -9.94 -7.41
CA THR A 43 -20.04 -10.21 -5.99
C THR A 43 -19.08 -9.39 -5.13
N THR A 44 -19.34 -9.38 -3.83
CA THR A 44 -18.53 -8.66 -2.84
C THR A 44 -18.36 -9.46 -1.56
N MET A 45 -17.31 -9.14 -0.82
CA MET A 45 -17.07 -9.57 0.56
C MET A 45 -16.92 -8.31 1.43
N THR A 46 -17.46 -8.31 2.64
CA THR A 46 -17.30 -7.20 3.60
C THR A 46 -16.24 -7.53 4.63
N ALA A 47 -15.34 -6.59 4.89
CA ALA A 47 -14.37 -6.66 5.99
C ALA A 47 -14.50 -5.45 6.92
N ILE A 48 -14.51 -5.70 8.23
CA ILE A 48 -14.47 -4.67 9.27
C ILE A 48 -13.18 -4.88 10.08
N VAL A 49 -12.25 -3.96 9.90
CA VAL A 49 -10.89 -4.08 10.44
C VAL A 49 -10.51 -2.84 11.27
N VAL A 50 -9.57 -3.02 12.19
CA VAL A 50 -9.01 -1.94 13.02
C VAL A 50 -7.48 -2.02 13.02
N LEU A 51 -6.85 -0.88 13.32
CA LEU A 51 -5.40 -0.81 13.46
C LEU A 51 -4.93 -1.48 14.76
N PRO A 52 -3.73 -2.06 14.78
CA PRO A 52 -3.08 -2.45 16.02
C PRO A 52 -2.70 -1.20 16.85
N ASP A 53 -2.66 -1.34 18.18
CA ASP A 53 -2.51 -0.23 19.13
C ASP A 53 -1.34 0.71 18.83
N ASN A 54 -0.21 0.19 18.37
CA ASN A 54 0.97 0.98 18.02
C ASN A 54 0.73 1.92 16.83
N LEU A 55 -0.05 1.49 15.84
CA LEU A 55 -0.42 2.31 14.69
C LEU A 55 -1.61 3.22 15.02
N LEU A 56 -2.55 2.77 15.85
CA LEU A 56 -3.71 3.58 16.26
C LEU A 56 -3.30 4.90 16.93
N LYS A 57 -2.25 4.88 17.77
CA LYS A 57 -1.73 6.07 18.47
C LYS A 57 -1.18 7.16 17.56
N GLN A 58 -0.81 6.82 16.33
CA GLN A 58 -0.29 7.74 15.32
C GLN A 58 -1.27 7.95 14.15
N ALA A 59 -2.47 7.36 14.22
CA ALA A 59 -3.43 7.39 13.14
C ALA A 59 -3.99 8.81 12.93
N GLN A 60 -4.05 9.22 11.67
CA GLN A 60 -4.62 10.47 11.22
C GLN A 60 -5.98 10.24 10.54
N ASP A 61 -6.79 11.29 10.45
CA ASP A 61 -8.11 11.21 9.81
C ASP A 61 -8.04 11.05 8.29
N ASN A 62 -6.93 11.44 7.68
CA ASN A 62 -6.66 11.30 6.24
C ASN A 62 -5.80 10.07 5.90
N ASP A 63 -5.58 9.16 6.85
CA ASP A 63 -4.98 7.87 6.57
C ASP A 63 -5.85 7.05 5.61
N GLN A 64 -5.24 6.12 4.89
CA GLN A 64 -5.93 5.28 3.92
C GLN A 64 -5.74 3.80 4.25
N MET A 65 -6.78 3.01 3.99
CA MET A 65 -6.77 1.56 4.09
C MET A 65 -7.36 0.99 2.80
N ALA A 66 -6.82 -0.11 2.28
CA ALA A 66 -7.42 -0.83 1.17
C ALA A 66 -7.06 -2.32 1.20
N ALA A 67 -7.95 -3.12 0.62
CA ALA A 67 -7.79 -4.55 0.41
C ALA A 67 -7.29 -4.84 -1.01
N PHE A 68 -6.34 -5.75 -1.12
CA PHE A 68 -5.67 -6.10 -2.36
C PHE A 68 -5.72 -7.61 -2.61
N MET A 69 -6.01 -7.99 -3.84
CA MET A 69 -5.79 -9.34 -4.33
C MET A 69 -4.57 -9.32 -5.26
N GLY A 70 -3.43 -9.82 -4.76
CA GLY A 70 -2.15 -9.55 -5.41
C GLY A 70 -1.83 -8.05 -5.43
N GLU A 71 -1.70 -7.47 -6.62
CA GLU A 71 -1.44 -6.04 -6.81
C GLU A 71 -2.70 -5.21 -7.05
N GLU A 72 -3.84 -5.85 -7.30
CA GLU A 72 -5.09 -5.18 -7.62
C GLU A 72 -5.80 -4.71 -6.36
N CYS A 73 -6.14 -3.42 -6.29
CA CYS A 73 -7.02 -2.90 -5.26
C CYS A 73 -8.43 -3.43 -5.51
N ARG A 74 -8.95 -4.23 -4.58
CA ARG A 74 -10.30 -4.82 -4.65
C ARG A 74 -11.30 -4.12 -3.75
N GLY A 75 -10.84 -3.30 -2.80
CA GLY A 75 -11.74 -2.49 -1.97
C GLY A 75 -10.99 -1.39 -1.25
N LYS A 76 -11.52 -0.16 -1.27
CA LYS A 76 -11.03 0.94 -0.44
C LYS A 76 -11.78 0.93 0.90
N GLY A 77 -11.06 1.19 1.97
CA GLY A 77 -11.61 1.28 3.32
C GLY A 77 -12.20 2.65 3.61
N GLU A 78 -13.43 2.64 4.11
CA GLU A 78 -14.13 3.80 4.65
C GLU A 78 -13.90 3.88 6.16
N LEU A 79 -13.37 5.00 6.63
CA LEU A 79 -13.10 5.22 8.05
C LEU A 79 -14.36 5.66 8.80
N VAL A 80 -14.73 4.90 9.83
CA VAL A 80 -15.79 5.24 10.79
C VAL A 80 -15.18 5.33 12.18
N LYS A 81 -15.44 6.44 12.88
CA LYS A 81 -14.95 6.67 14.25
C LYS A 81 -16.07 6.49 15.26
N VAL A 82 -15.84 5.68 16.28
CA VAL A 82 -16.75 5.49 17.42
C VAL A 82 -15.92 5.65 18.70
N GLY A 83 -16.07 6.80 19.36
CA GLY A 83 -15.17 7.18 20.46
C GLY A 83 -13.71 7.27 19.97
N GLU A 84 -12.81 6.56 20.64
CA GLU A 84 -11.39 6.48 20.26
C GLU A 84 -11.09 5.38 19.23
N GLN A 85 -12.06 4.52 18.94
CA GLN A 85 -11.88 3.43 17.97
C GLN A 85 -12.06 3.94 16.54
N ARG A 86 -11.19 3.45 15.66
CA ARG A 86 -11.18 3.70 14.21
C ARG A 86 -11.46 2.39 13.48
N PHE A 87 -12.64 2.26 12.92
CA PHE A 87 -13.06 1.11 12.11
C PHE A 87 -12.87 1.44 10.64
N TYR A 88 -12.29 0.51 9.89
CA TYR A 88 -12.25 0.57 8.44
C TYR A 88 -13.21 -0.47 7.88
N PHE A 89 -14.24 0.02 7.20
CA PHE A 89 -15.23 -0.79 6.48
C PHE A 89 -14.78 -0.92 5.04
N ILE A 90 -14.57 -2.15 4.58
CA ILE A 90 -14.04 -2.41 3.24
C ILE A 90 -15.02 -3.33 2.51
N THR A 91 -15.56 -2.85 1.40
CA THR A 91 -16.28 -3.68 0.43
C THR A 91 -15.28 -4.17 -0.61
N ILE A 92 -14.92 -5.44 -0.53
CA ILE A 92 -13.96 -6.11 -1.41
C ILE A 92 -14.73 -6.68 -2.59
N LYS A 93 -14.42 -6.25 -3.81
CA LYS A 93 -15.05 -6.72 -5.04
C LYS A 93 -14.33 -7.92 -5.63
N GLY A 94 -15.08 -8.88 -6.17
CA GLY A 94 -14.54 -10.06 -6.82
C GLY A 94 -15.55 -10.75 -7.74
N PHE A 95 -15.19 -11.95 -8.17
CA PHE A 95 -16.06 -12.83 -8.95
C PHE A 95 -16.62 -13.99 -8.10
N SER A 96 -17.80 -14.47 -8.48
CA SER A 96 -18.54 -15.54 -7.78
C SER A 96 -17.78 -16.88 -7.66
N ASP A 97 -16.79 -17.12 -8.51
CA ASP A 97 -15.94 -18.31 -8.53
C ASP A 97 -14.47 -18.02 -8.11
N GLU A 98 -14.19 -16.79 -7.68
CA GLU A 98 -12.85 -16.36 -7.28
C GLU A 98 -12.55 -16.79 -5.84
N GLN A 99 -11.32 -17.28 -5.60
CA GLN A 99 -10.83 -17.68 -4.27
C GLN A 99 -9.45 -17.09 -3.98
N GLY A 100 -9.16 -15.91 -4.55
CA GLY A 100 -7.88 -15.25 -4.36
C GLY A 100 -7.67 -14.79 -2.92
N LYS A 101 -6.40 -14.65 -2.54
CA LYS A 101 -6.04 -14.20 -1.18
C LYS A 101 -5.95 -12.68 -1.13
N ILE A 102 -6.50 -12.13 -0.06
CA ILE A 102 -6.57 -10.71 0.25
C ILE A 102 -5.48 -10.35 1.26
N ALA A 103 -4.72 -9.30 0.93
CA ALA A 103 -3.85 -8.56 1.83
C ALA A 103 -4.44 -7.17 2.08
N PHE A 104 -4.15 -6.58 3.23
CA PHE A 104 -4.55 -5.22 3.56
C PHE A 104 -3.33 -4.31 3.52
N LYS A 105 -3.48 -3.12 2.96
CA LYS A 105 -2.46 -2.06 2.99
C LYS A 105 -3.03 -0.85 3.72
N TYR A 106 -2.17 -0.22 4.51
CA TYR A 106 -2.47 0.98 5.28
C TYR A 106 -1.40 2.04 5.02
N TYR A 107 -1.84 3.25 4.71
CA TYR A 107 -0.98 4.43 4.56
C TYR A 107 -1.25 5.38 5.72
N ASN A 108 -0.19 5.72 6.45
CA ASN A 108 -0.25 6.75 7.48
C ASN A 108 0.21 8.09 6.87
N SER A 109 -0.69 9.07 6.85
CA SER A 109 -0.45 10.37 6.23
C SER A 109 0.46 11.28 7.06
N GLY A 110 0.53 11.05 8.37
CA GLY A 110 1.29 11.89 9.31
C GLY A 110 2.79 11.68 9.19
N ASN A 111 3.23 10.49 8.78
CA ASN A 111 4.63 10.13 8.61
C ASN A 111 4.97 9.58 7.21
N SER A 112 3.98 9.55 6.31
CA SER A 112 4.10 9.00 4.95
C SER A 112 4.52 7.53 4.87
N ASN A 113 4.32 6.74 5.92
CA ASN A 113 4.72 5.33 5.92
C ASN A 113 3.63 4.41 5.36
N MET A 114 4.12 3.36 4.70
CA MET A 114 3.32 2.26 4.17
C MET A 114 3.41 1.04 5.08
N TYR A 115 2.28 0.40 5.32
CA TYR A 115 2.17 -0.85 6.05
C TYR A 115 1.31 -1.84 5.28
N ALA A 116 1.60 -3.12 5.42
CA ALA A 116 0.82 -4.18 4.80
C ALA A 116 0.77 -5.44 5.67
N THR A 117 -0.28 -6.24 5.47
CA THR A 117 -0.31 -7.64 5.92
C THR A 117 0.25 -8.54 4.82
N GLU A 118 0.56 -9.79 5.17
CA GLU A 118 0.57 -10.87 4.17
C GLU A 118 -0.86 -11.08 3.61
N ALA A 119 -1.00 -11.94 2.61
CA ALA A 119 -2.31 -12.34 2.11
C ALA A 119 -2.95 -13.34 3.09
N ILE A 120 -3.76 -12.81 4.01
CA ILE A 120 -4.25 -13.50 5.21
C ILE A 120 -5.70 -13.99 5.11
N LEU A 121 -6.46 -13.51 4.13
CA LEU A 121 -7.89 -13.78 4.00
C LEU A 121 -8.18 -14.38 2.63
N THR A 122 -8.89 -15.50 2.55
CA THR A 122 -9.41 -16.00 1.26
C THR A 122 -10.69 -15.24 0.94
N PHE A 123 -10.81 -14.74 -0.30
CA PHE A 123 -12.06 -14.12 -0.76
C PHE A 123 -13.20 -15.15 -0.77
N GLU A 124 -14.33 -14.75 -0.22
CA GLU A 124 -15.56 -15.55 -0.18
C GLU A 124 -16.72 -14.68 -0.68
N PRO A 125 -17.39 -15.07 -1.77
CA PRO A 125 -18.57 -14.36 -2.28
C PRO A 125 -19.63 -14.17 -1.20
N ASP A 126 -20.14 -12.96 -1.07
CA ASP A 126 -21.12 -12.52 -0.06
C ASP A 126 -20.67 -12.78 1.39
N GLY A 127 -19.36 -12.97 1.61
CA GLY A 127 -18.79 -13.26 2.92
C GLY A 127 -18.60 -12.01 3.80
N ASP A 128 -18.59 -12.25 5.11
CA ASP A 128 -18.30 -11.23 6.13
C ASP A 128 -17.05 -11.60 6.93
N TRP A 129 -16.15 -10.64 7.13
CA TRP A 129 -14.95 -10.81 7.96
C TRP A 129 -14.81 -9.69 8.99
N GLY A 130 -15.19 -10.02 10.22
CA GLY A 130 -15.26 -9.07 11.33
C GLY A 130 -16.65 -8.45 11.45
N SER A 131 -16.90 -7.81 12.59
CA SER A 131 -18.13 -7.06 12.87
C SER A 131 -17.81 -5.81 13.69
N LEU A 132 -18.80 -4.97 13.97
CA LEU A 132 -18.63 -3.86 14.91
C LEU A 132 -18.27 -4.34 16.32
N ASP A 133 -18.88 -5.44 16.78
CA ASP A 133 -18.62 -6.00 18.12
C ASP A 133 -17.33 -6.82 18.17
N ASN A 134 -16.88 -7.36 17.03
CA ASN A 134 -15.67 -8.16 16.92
C ASN A 134 -14.91 -7.85 15.63
N PRO A 135 -14.30 -6.65 15.53
CA PRO A 135 -13.52 -6.26 14.37
C PRO A 135 -12.23 -7.07 14.30
N LYS A 136 -11.63 -7.14 13.12
CA LYS A 136 -10.33 -7.82 12.93
C LYS A 136 -9.18 -6.83 13.12
N ILE A 137 -8.30 -7.13 14.07
CA ILE A 137 -7.06 -6.38 14.27
C ILE A 137 -6.04 -6.89 13.24
N LEU A 138 -5.50 -5.99 12.42
CA LEU A 138 -4.52 -6.35 11.39
C LEU A 138 -3.10 -6.41 11.95
N ASP A 139 -2.36 -7.47 11.63
CA ASP A 139 -0.91 -7.54 11.88
C ASP A 139 -0.13 -6.83 10.76
N LEU A 140 -0.16 -5.49 10.81
CA LEU A 140 0.46 -4.62 9.80
C LEU A 140 1.98 -4.50 10.02
N LYS A 141 2.76 -4.83 9.00
CA LYS A 141 4.22 -4.66 8.96
C LYS A 141 4.61 -3.50 8.06
N GLY A 142 5.63 -2.74 8.45
CA GLY A 142 6.16 -1.66 7.63
C GLY A 142 6.72 -2.21 6.31
N VAL A 143 6.33 -1.59 5.20
CA VAL A 143 6.90 -1.87 3.88
C VAL A 143 8.18 -1.05 3.75
N LYS A 144 9.28 -1.71 3.36
CA LYS A 144 10.57 -1.05 3.12
C LYS A 144 10.70 -0.62 1.66
#